data_AF-A0A1I3BXC6-F1
#
_entry.id   AF-A0A1I3BXC6-F1
#
_cell.length_a   1.000
_cell.length_b   1.000
_cell.length_c   1.000
_cell.angle_alpha   90.00
_cell.angle_beta   90.00
_cell.angle_gamma   90.00
#
_symmetry.space_group_name_H-M   'P 1'
#
loop_
_entity.id
_entity.type
_entity.pdbx_description
1 polymer ?
#
loop_
_entity_poly.entity_id
_entity_poly.type
_entity_poly.pdbx_seq_one_letter_code
_entity_poly.pdbx_strand_id
1 'polypeptide(L)'
;MTETLADEYPEATPYIQQAVDEHGEDWVLENYYQQLYSLGRLMEMPEKDELPFYDDDENDTMTEAERVEMYQAWAEYRENLRTGTKPDE
;
A
#
# COMPACT_ATOMS: atom_id res chain seq x y z
N MET A 1 22.39 -0.79 16.39
CA MET A 1 21.04 -0.92 16.96
C MET A 1 20.23 -1.45 15.80
N THR A 2 19.77 -2.70 15.85
CA THR A 2 18.80 -3.21 14.87
C THR A 2 17.46 -2.62 15.28
N GLU A 3 17.16 -1.44 14.74
CA GLU A 3 15.83 -0.85 14.83
C GLU A 3 14.87 -1.85 14.17
N THR A 4 13.86 -2.29 14.90
CA THR A 4 12.85 -3.20 14.34
C THR A 4 11.81 -2.38 13.60
N LEU A 5 11.11 -2.96 12.63
CA LEU A 5 10.00 -2.29 11.93
C LEU A 5 8.99 -1.66 12.92
N ALA A 6 8.83 -2.27 14.10
CA ALA A 6 7.98 -1.77 15.17
C ALA A 6 8.52 -0.53 15.90
N ASP A 7 9.85 -0.34 15.93
CA ASP A 7 10.48 0.84 16.53
C ASP A 7 10.37 2.05 15.58
N GLU A 8 10.56 1.83 14.28
CA GLU A 8 10.50 2.88 13.25
C GLU A 8 9.05 3.22 12.88
N TYR A 9 8.20 2.20 12.75
CA TYR A 9 6.81 2.33 12.30
C TYR A 9 5.82 1.72 13.32
N PRO A 10 5.76 2.25 14.57
CA PRO A 10 4.92 1.69 15.62
C PRO A 10 3.43 1.72 15.31
N GLU A 11 2.98 2.70 14.51
CA GLU A 11 1.57 2.84 14.11
C GLU A 11 1.20 1.93 12.93
N ALA A 12 2.11 1.72 11.97
CA ALA A 12 1.86 0.88 10.80
C ALA A 12 2.00 -0.62 11.10
N THR A 13 2.94 -0.98 11.98
CA THR A 13 3.28 -2.37 12.29
C THR A 13 2.07 -3.23 12.67
N PRO A 14 1.13 -2.79 13.54
CA PRO A 14 -0.06 -3.57 13.86
C PRO A 14 -0.94 -3.89 12.65
N TYR A 15 -1.06 -2.96 11.68
CA TYR A 15 -1.87 -3.18 10.47
C TYR A 15 -1.18 -4.15 9.51
N ILE A 16 0.14 -4.04 9.37
CA ILE A 16 0.94 -4.95 8.54
C ILE A 16 0.89 -6.36 9.16
N GLN A 17 1.10 -6.49 10.47
CA GLN A 17 1.01 -7.77 11.16
C GLN A 17 -0.38 -8.41 11.02
N GLN A 18 -1.44 -7.62 11.17
CA GLN A 18 -2.80 -8.12 10.96
C GLN A 18 -3.00 -8.64 9.53
N ALA A 19 -2.51 -7.92 8.52
CA ALA A 19 -2.62 -8.35 7.13
C ALA A 19 -1.83 -9.65 6.87
N VAL A 20 -0.64 -9.79 7.47
CA VAL A 20 0.15 -11.03 7.44
C VAL A 20 -0.61 -12.18 8.11
N ASP A 21 -1.17 -11.96 9.30
CA ASP A 21 -1.91 -12.99 10.04
C ASP A 21 -3.19 -13.44 9.31
N GLU A 22 -3.85 -12.54 8.59
CA GLU A 22 -5.09 -12.81 7.86
C GLU A 22 -4.87 -13.42 6.47
N HIS A 23 -3.83 -12.98 5.75
CA HIS A 23 -3.65 -13.30 4.33
C HIS A 23 -2.29 -13.89 3.96
N GLY A 24 -1.28 -13.77 4.82
CA GLY A 24 0.09 -14.21 4.58
C GLY A 24 0.99 -13.10 4.02
N GLU A 25 2.31 -13.32 4.12
CA GLU A 25 3.36 -12.38 3.70
C GLU A 25 3.31 -12.07 2.21
N ASP A 26 3.18 -13.09 1.36
CA ASP A 26 3.11 -12.92 -0.11
C ASP A 26 1.96 -11.98 -0.51
N TRP A 27 0.79 -12.18 0.09
CA TRP A 27 -0.38 -11.35 -0.18
C TRP A 27 -0.14 -9.89 0.20
N VAL A 28 0.56 -9.66 1.31
CA VAL A 28 0.94 -8.31 1.75
C VAL A 28 1.85 -7.65 0.73
N LEU A 29 2.85 -8.36 0.21
CA LEU A 29 3.76 -7.81 -0.81
C LEU A 29 3.03 -7.47 -2.12
N GLU A 30 2.11 -8.34 -2.57
CA GLU A 30 1.31 -8.11 -3.77
C GLU A 30 0.33 -6.94 -3.62
N ASN A 31 -0.27 -6.79 -2.44
CA ASN A 31 -1.33 -5.81 -2.20
C ASN A 31 -0.84 -4.56 -1.46
N TYR A 32 0.47 -4.44 -1.22
CA TYR A 32 1.06 -3.42 -0.34
C TYR A 32 0.61 -2.01 -0.73
N TYR A 33 0.86 -1.62 -1.98
CA TYR A 33 0.54 -0.28 -2.46
C TYR A 33 -0.96 -0.01 -2.56
N GLN A 34 -1.78 -1.06 -2.67
CA GLN A 34 -3.23 -0.92 -2.85
C GLN A 34 -3.98 -0.83 -1.52
N GLN A 35 -3.62 -1.65 -0.54
CA GLN A 35 -4.35 -1.80 0.72
C GLN A 35 -3.66 -1.10 1.89
N LEU A 36 -2.34 -1.20 1.98
CA LEU A 36 -1.59 -0.75 3.16
C LEU A 36 -0.98 0.64 2.97
N TYR A 37 -0.27 0.87 1.87
CA TYR A 37 0.48 2.12 1.66
C TYR A 37 -0.44 3.36 1.64
N SER A 38 -1.71 3.19 1.31
CA SER A 38 -2.71 4.27 1.38
C SER A 38 -2.93 4.83 2.79
N LEU A 39 -2.65 4.03 3.83
CA LEU A 39 -2.63 4.46 5.23
C LEU A 39 -1.53 5.49 5.52
N GLY A 40 -0.54 5.62 4.62
CA GLY A 40 0.50 6.65 4.62
C GLY A 40 -0.01 8.09 4.65
N ARG A 41 -1.31 8.30 4.34
CA ARG A 41 -1.98 9.61 4.52
C ARG A 41 -2.26 9.97 5.97
N LEU A 42 -2.33 8.99 6.86
CA LEU A 42 -2.73 9.15 8.25
C LEU A 42 -1.58 8.89 9.23
N MET A 43 -0.63 8.03 8.83
CA MET A 43 0.53 7.62 9.65
C MET A 43 1.75 7.44 8.76
N GLU A 44 2.93 7.37 9.36
CA GLU A 44 4.15 6.98 8.65
C GLU A 44 4.08 5.49 8.29
N MET A 45 4.31 5.18 7.02
CA MET A 45 4.28 3.81 6.50
C MET A 45 5.66 3.46 5.95
N PRO A 46 6.15 2.23 6.19
CA PRO A 46 7.36 1.77 5.55
C PRO A 46 7.19 1.69 4.03
N GLU A 47 8.29 1.73 3.29
CA GLU A 47 8.32 1.29 1.91
C GLU A 47 8.24 -0.24 1.82
N LYS A 48 7.86 -0.76 0.65
CA LYS A 48 7.68 -2.20 0.47
C LYS A 48 9.00 -2.97 0.68
N ASP A 49 10.12 -2.38 0.29
CA ASP A 49 11.47 -2.93 0.44
C ASP A 49 12.02 -2.87 1.88
N GLU A 50 11.37 -2.13 2.78
CA GLU A 50 11.71 -2.09 4.21
C GLU A 50 11.05 -3.23 5.01
N LEU A 51 10.13 -3.99 4.39
CA LEU A 51 9.44 -5.08 5.07
C LEU A 51 10.41 -6.25 5.33
N PRO A 52 10.38 -6.87 6.52
CA PRO A 52 11.35 -7.89 6.91
C PRO A 52 11.27 -9.20 6.11
N PHE A 53 10.18 -9.40 5.37
CA PHE A 53 9.92 -10.55 4.50
C PHE A 53 9.97 -10.18 3.00
N TYR A 54 10.37 -8.95 2.66
CA TYR A 54 10.62 -8.57 1.27
C TYR A 54 11.96 -9.16 0.80
N ASP A 55 11.98 -9.65 -0.43
CA ASP A 55 13.15 -10.20 -1.10
C ASP A 55 13.29 -9.58 -2.50
N ASP A 56 14.37 -8.86 -2.79
CA ASP A 56 14.62 -8.17 -4.07
C ASP A 56 14.74 -9.11 -5.29
N ASP A 57 15.10 -10.39 -5.08
CA ASP A 57 15.19 -11.37 -6.18
C ASP A 57 13.79 -11.92 -6.55
N GLU A 58 12.84 -11.88 -5.60
CA GLU A 58 11.48 -12.42 -5.77
C GLU A 58 10.40 -11.34 -5.92
N ASN A 59 10.66 -10.10 -5.46
CA ASN A 59 9.66 -9.06 -5.33
C ASN A 59 10.07 -7.76 -6.02
N ASP A 60 9.15 -7.19 -6.80
CA ASP A 60 9.29 -5.84 -7.35
C ASP A 60 8.65 -4.79 -6.43
N THR A 61 9.26 -3.60 -6.43
CA THR A 61 8.67 -2.36 -5.89
C THR A 61 8.18 -1.46 -7.01
N MET A 62 7.10 -0.71 -6.76
CA MET A 62 6.65 0.31 -7.70
C MET A 62 7.45 1.59 -7.47
N THR A 63 7.91 2.23 -8.55
CA THR A 63 8.56 3.54 -8.44
C THR A 63 7.58 4.60 -7.93
N GLU A 64 8.08 5.72 -7.41
CA GLU A 64 7.23 6.85 -7.01
C GLU A 64 6.31 7.32 -8.16
N ALA A 65 6.84 7.39 -9.38
CA ALA A 65 6.07 7.81 -10.55
C ALA A 65 4.90 6.86 -10.84
N GLU A 66 5.14 5.54 -10.83
CA GLU A 66 4.10 4.53 -11.06
C GLU A 66 3.05 4.54 -9.95
N ARG A 67 3.47 4.76 -8.70
CA ARG A 67 2.54 4.92 -7.56
C ARG A 67 1.65 6.14 -7.74
N VAL A 68 2.21 7.28 -8.13
CA VAL A 68 1.45 8.52 -8.38
C VAL A 68 0.45 8.31 -9.52
N GLU A 69 0.87 7.71 -10.63
CA GLU A 69 0.00 7.42 -11.77
C GLU A 69 -1.17 6.50 -11.37
N MET A 70 -0.89 5.43 -10.61
CA MET A 70 -1.92 4.52 -10.10
C MET A 70 -2.96 5.26 -9.25
N TYR A 71 -2.51 6.10 -8.31
CA TYR A 71 -3.43 6.85 -7.44
C TYR A 71 -4.23 7.92 -8.19
N GLN A 72 -3.65 8.55 -9.21
CA GLN A 72 -4.35 9.48 -10.08
C GLN A 72 -5.45 8.77 -10.88
N ALA A 73 -5.12 7.63 -11.50
CA ALA A 73 -6.10 6.82 -12.24
C ALA A 73 -7.27 6.38 -11.35
N TRP A 74 -7.01 6.01 -10.09
CA TRP A 74 -8.07 5.71 -9.12
C TRP A 74 -8.89 6.93 -8.72
N ALA A 75 -8.27 8.09 -8.56
CA ALA A 75 -8.97 9.33 -8.27
C ALA A 75 -9.91 9.72 -9.43
N GLU A 76 -9.41 9.65 -10.67
CA GLU A 76 -10.19 9.89 -11.89
C GLU A 76 -11.34 8.89 -12.03
N TYR A 77 -11.09 7.60 -11.76
CA TYR A 77 -12.14 6.59 -11.77
C TYR A 77 -13.26 6.91 -10.75
N ARG A 78 -12.90 7.30 -9.52
CA ARG A 78 -13.87 7.70 -8.49
C ARG A 78 -14.61 8.98 -8.87
N GLU A 79 -13.92 9.94 -9.48
CA GLU A 79 -14.53 11.18 -9.96
C GLU A 79 -15.55 10.88 -11.05
N ASN A 80 -15.19 10.07 -12.05
CA ASN A 80 -16.10 9.64 -13.12
C ASN A 80 -17.31 8.88 -12.59
N LEU A 81 -17.17 8.06 -11.54
CA LEU A 81 -18.32 7.42 -10.88
C LEU A 81 -19.21 8.43 -10.14
N ARG A 82 -18.62 9.48 -9.57
CA ARG A 82 -19.34 10.51 -8.81
C ARG A 82 -20.07 11.51 -9.72
N THR A 83 -19.45 11.89 -10.83
CA THR A 83 -19.95 12.90 -11.78
C THR A 83 -20.65 12.28 -12.99
N GLY A 84 -20.43 10.99 -13.23
CA GLY A 84 -21.11 10.18 -14.23
C GLY A 84 -22.56 9.92 -13.88
N THR A 85 -23.38 10.98 -13.87
CA THR A 85 -24.79 10.84 -14.26
C THR A 85 -24.80 10.16 -15.63
N LYS A 86 -25.34 8.94 -15.70
CA LYS A 86 -25.79 8.38 -16.99
C LYS A 86 -26.64 9.45 -17.68
N PRO A 87 -26.32 9.90 -18.90
CA PRO A 87 -27.26 10.68 -19.67
C PRO A 87 -28.45 9.77 -20.02
N ASP A 88 -29.64 10.12 -19.52
CA ASP A 88 -30.97 9.59 -19.80
C ASP A 88 -31.09 8.08 -20.22
N GLU A 89 -31.65 7.27 -19.31
CA GLU A 89 -32.55 6.16 -19.71
C GLU A 89 -34.00 6.63 -19.62
#